data_AF-I1BTT2-F1
#
_entry.id   AF-I1BTT2-F1
#
_cell.length_a   1.000
_cell.length_b   1.000
_cell.length_c   1.000
_cell.angle_alpha   90.00
_cell.angle_beta   90.00
_cell.angle_gamma   90.00
#
_symmetry.space_group_name_H-M   'P 1'
#
loop_
_entity.id
_entity.type
_entity.pdbx_description
1 polymer ?
#
loop_
_entity_poly.entity_id
_entity_poly.type
_entity_poly.pdbx_seq_one_letter_code
_entity_poly.pdbx_strand_id
1 'polypeptide(L)'
;MFWSQVVTRKRTSLMNATFEYDIHNSQQDKVIHSEVWRAGSSPGSVLLDVTDRSELPVQLMTLITKQFPSRIAVATTKKGSRKIVEIDFDSSDPVLDHILKDGFTFENDAVRLLPCWALDPAVPLVRL
;
A
#
# COMPACT_ATOMS: atom_id res chain seq x y z
N MET A 1 51.16 -27.77 -1.86
CA MET A 1 50.45 -27.72 -0.55
C MET A 1 49.99 -26.28 -0.33
N PHE A 2 48.82 -25.96 0.22
CA PHE A 2 47.55 -26.64 0.25
C PHE A 2 46.50 -25.48 0.43
N TRP A 3 45.67 -25.25 -0.59
CA TRP A 3 44.25 -24.85 -0.57
C TRP A 3 43.80 -23.43 -0.17
N SER A 4 43.12 -22.82 -1.14
CA SER A 4 41.94 -21.97 -0.99
C SER A 4 40.96 -22.52 0.04
N GLN A 5 40.59 -21.72 1.04
CA GLN A 5 39.51 -22.04 1.95
C GLN A 5 38.20 -21.49 1.36
N VAL A 6 37.54 -22.31 0.54
CA VAL A 6 36.14 -22.06 0.15
C VAL A 6 35.31 -22.28 1.40
N VAL A 7 34.76 -21.21 1.97
CA VAL A 7 33.76 -21.31 3.05
C VAL A 7 32.44 -21.77 2.42
N THR A 8 32.33 -23.07 2.19
CA THR A 8 31.04 -23.75 1.99
C THR A 8 30.44 -24.00 3.36
N ARG A 9 29.60 -23.09 3.84
CA ARG A 9 28.56 -23.41 4.84
C ARG A 9 27.46 -22.35 4.80
N LYS A 10 26.31 -22.78 4.26
CA LYS A 10 25.01 -22.11 4.12
C LYS A 10 24.96 -20.91 3.16
N ARG A 11 24.65 -21.19 1.89
CA ARG A 11 23.86 -20.27 1.07
C ARG A 11 22.41 -20.33 1.57
N THR A 12 22.04 -19.48 2.51
CA THR A 12 20.62 -19.14 2.71
C THR A 12 20.27 -18.07 1.69
N SER A 13 19.42 -18.43 0.73
CA SER A 13 18.79 -17.46 -0.14
C SER A 13 17.93 -16.51 0.71
N LEU A 14 18.12 -15.20 0.57
CA LEU A 14 17.23 -14.20 1.17
C LEU A 14 15.83 -14.22 0.55
N MET A 15 15.63 -14.93 -0.57
CA MET A 15 14.32 -14.99 -1.23
C MET A 15 13.32 -15.93 -0.55
N ASN A 16 13.78 -16.85 0.30
CA ASN A 16 12.92 -17.80 1.03
C ASN A 16 13.24 -17.81 2.53
N ALA A 17 13.27 -16.63 3.16
CA ALA A 17 13.05 -16.58 4.60
C ALA A 17 11.54 -16.81 4.83
N THR A 18 11.12 -18.06 4.78
CA THR A 18 9.84 -18.46 5.35
C THR A 18 10.01 -18.28 6.85
N PHE A 19 9.59 -17.12 7.37
CA PHE A 19 9.38 -16.95 8.80
C PHE A 19 8.36 -18.02 9.19
N GLU A 20 8.81 -19.03 9.94
CA GLU A 20 7.92 -19.85 10.76
C GLU A 20 7.28 -18.90 11.77
N TYR A 21 6.13 -18.34 11.40
CA TYR A 21 5.26 -17.70 12.36
C TYR A 21 4.67 -18.80 13.23
N ASP A 22 4.95 -18.72 14.52
CA ASP A 22 4.26 -19.49 15.55
C ASP A 22 2.75 -19.48 15.27
N ILE A 23 2.19 -20.66 15.00
CA ILE A 23 0.76 -20.88 14.77
C ILE A 23 0.08 -20.84 16.15
N HIS A 24 0.08 -19.66 16.76
CA HIS A 24 -0.91 -19.30 17.76
C HIS A 24 -1.94 -18.39 17.10
N ASN A 25 -3.03 -19.04 16.72
CA ASN A 25 -4.27 -18.51 16.20
C ASN A 25 -4.73 -17.23 16.94
N SER A 26 -4.39 -16.09 16.37
CA SER A 26 -5.30 -14.93 16.33
C SER A 26 -5.45 -14.59 14.86
N GLN A 27 -6.67 -14.34 14.39
CA GLN A 27 -6.89 -13.74 13.07
C GLN A 27 -6.22 -12.36 13.09
N GLN A 28 -4.92 -12.31 12.81
CA GLN A 28 -4.20 -11.06 12.64
C GLN A 28 -4.68 -10.48 11.32
N ASP A 29 -5.28 -9.29 11.38
CA ASP A 29 -5.68 -8.55 10.19
C ASP A 29 -4.49 -8.51 9.22
N LYS A 30 -4.69 -8.97 7.99
CA LYS A 30 -3.65 -8.99 6.98
C LYS A 30 -3.42 -7.55 6.54
N VAL A 31 -2.30 -6.97 6.94
CA VAL A 31 -1.89 -5.62 6.52
C VAL A 31 -1.10 -5.70 5.23
N ILE A 32 -1.48 -4.91 4.21
CA ILE A 32 -0.79 -4.81 2.92
C ILE A 32 -0.44 -3.34 2.70
N HIS A 33 0.83 -3.05 2.40
CA HIS A 33 1.29 -1.69 2.13
C HIS A 33 1.20 -1.38 0.63
N SER A 34 0.74 -0.17 0.31
CA SER A 34 0.72 0.34 -1.05
C SER A 34 2.11 0.85 -1.43
N GLU A 35 2.68 0.32 -2.52
CA GLU A 35 3.99 0.73 -3.02
C GLU A 35 3.85 1.53 -4.32
N VAL A 36 3.24 2.71 -4.24
CA VAL A 36 2.95 3.56 -5.40
C VAL A 36 3.90 4.75 -5.47
N TRP A 37 4.75 4.77 -6.50
CA TRP A 37 5.68 5.86 -6.78
C TRP A 37 5.10 6.77 -7.87
N ARG A 38 4.19 7.67 -7.49
CA ARG A 38 3.49 8.57 -8.41
C ARG A 38 3.24 9.92 -7.75
N ALA A 39 3.34 10.99 -8.54
CA ALA A 39 2.88 12.31 -8.11
C ALA A 39 1.36 12.33 -7.90
N GLY A 40 0.94 12.99 -6.83
CA GLY A 40 -0.47 13.22 -6.52
C GLY A 40 -1.03 14.40 -7.29
N SER A 41 -2.34 14.58 -7.19
CA SER A 41 -3.08 15.73 -7.70
C SER A 41 -3.03 16.91 -6.73
N SER A 42 -2.78 16.64 -5.44
CA SER A 42 -2.73 17.63 -4.36
C SER A 42 -1.71 17.26 -3.27
N PRO A 43 -1.31 18.21 -2.41
CA PRO A 43 -0.42 17.92 -1.27
C PRO A 43 -1.01 16.96 -0.23
N GLY A 44 -2.34 16.86 -0.15
CA GLY A 44 -3.05 15.91 0.72
C GLY A 44 -3.39 14.59 0.04
N SER A 45 -2.80 14.29 -1.12
CA SER A 45 -3.10 13.06 -1.86
C SER A 45 -2.41 11.85 -1.23
N VAL A 46 -3.19 10.81 -0.99
CA VAL A 46 -2.72 9.48 -0.59
C VAL A 46 -3.11 8.44 -1.63
N LEU A 47 -2.24 7.46 -1.84
CA LEU A 47 -2.37 6.45 -2.89
C LEU A 47 -2.54 5.06 -2.30
N LEU A 48 -3.55 4.35 -2.77
CA LEU A 48 -3.84 2.96 -2.46
C LEU A 48 -3.62 2.08 -3.69
N ASP A 49 -2.87 1.00 -3.53
CA ASP A 49 -2.81 -0.07 -4.52
C ASP A 49 -3.92 -1.09 -4.23
N VAL A 50 -4.87 -1.18 -5.16
CA VAL A 50 -6.04 -2.08 -5.07
C VAL A 50 -6.02 -3.12 -6.19
N THR A 51 -4.83 -3.45 -6.69
CA THR A 51 -4.67 -4.38 -7.82
C THR A 51 -5.29 -5.75 -7.52
N ASP A 52 -5.04 -6.28 -6.33
CA ASP A 52 -5.51 -7.62 -5.90
C ASP A 52 -6.97 -7.63 -5.41
N ARG A 53 -7.61 -6.46 -5.37
CA ARG A 53 -9.00 -6.31 -4.92
C ARG A 53 -9.98 -6.65 -6.03
N SER A 54 -11.07 -7.32 -5.70
CA SER A 54 -12.13 -7.69 -6.66
C SER A 54 -13.18 -6.59 -6.84
N GLU A 55 -13.23 -5.62 -5.91
CA GLU A 55 -14.17 -4.51 -5.93
C GLU A 55 -14.07 -3.68 -7.20
N LEU A 56 -15.24 -3.31 -7.73
CA LEU A 56 -15.35 -2.38 -8.85
C LEU A 56 -15.00 -0.95 -8.40
N PRO A 57 -14.55 -0.08 -9.32
CA PRO A 57 -14.21 1.31 -8.98
C PRO A 57 -15.29 2.07 -8.21
N VAL A 58 -16.57 1.89 -8.58
CA VAL A 58 -17.70 2.52 -7.90
C VAL A 58 -17.84 2.02 -6.47
N GLN A 59 -17.66 0.72 -6.22
CA GLN A 59 -17.73 0.14 -4.88
C GLN A 59 -16.60 0.68 -3.99
N LEU A 60 -15.38 0.77 -4.54
CA LEU A 60 -14.24 1.38 -3.84
C LEU A 60 -14.52 2.83 -3.44
N MET A 61 -15.04 3.63 -4.37
CA MET A 61 -15.42 5.02 -4.09
C MET A 61 -16.47 5.13 -2.99
N THR A 62 -17.48 4.25 -3.00
CA THR A 62 -18.52 4.21 -1.95
C THR A 62 -17.92 3.84 -0.59
N LEU A 63 -17.07 2.82 -0.52
CA LEU A 63 -16.42 2.39 0.72
C LEU A 63 -15.51 3.48 1.29
N ILE A 64 -14.69 4.11 0.44
CA ILE A 64 -13.80 5.21 0.84
C ILE A 64 -14.61 6.41 1.34
N THR A 65 -15.68 6.77 0.63
CA THR A 65 -16.57 7.87 1.05
C THR A 65 -17.23 7.60 2.40
N LYS A 66 -17.55 6.34 2.70
CA LYS A 66 -18.12 5.94 3.99
C LYS A 66 -17.10 6.02 5.12
N GLN A 67 -15.87 5.54 4.90
CA GLN A 67 -14.81 5.55 5.93
C GLN A 67 -14.19 6.92 6.17
N PHE A 68 -14.06 7.74 5.12
CA PHE A 68 -13.34 9.01 5.18
C PHE A 68 -14.19 10.17 4.68
N PRO A 69 -15.27 10.56 5.37
CA PRO A 69 -16.21 11.57 4.88
C PRO A 69 -15.59 12.96 4.64
N SER A 70 -14.42 13.26 5.23
CA SER A 70 -13.69 14.51 5.02
C SER A 70 -12.90 14.56 3.70
N ARG A 71 -12.79 13.44 2.97
CA ARG A 71 -12.15 13.41 1.64
C ARG A 71 -12.74 14.50 0.72
N ILE A 72 -11.86 15.17 -0.01
CA ILE A 72 -12.21 16.17 -1.03
C ILE A 72 -12.58 15.46 -2.33
N ALA A 73 -11.76 14.49 -2.75
CA ALA A 73 -11.98 13.74 -3.98
C ALA A 73 -11.43 12.31 -3.89
N VAL A 74 -11.93 11.46 -4.79
CA VAL A 74 -11.43 10.09 -4.98
C VAL A 74 -11.32 9.83 -6.48
N ALA A 75 -10.13 9.45 -6.93
CA ALA A 75 -9.87 9.11 -8.32
C ALA A 75 -9.38 7.66 -8.43
N THR A 76 -9.97 6.90 -9.34
CA THR A 76 -9.49 5.54 -9.65
C THR A 76 -8.74 5.57 -10.98
N THR A 77 -7.50 5.09 -10.99
CA THR A 77 -6.69 4.96 -12.20
C THR A 77 -6.36 3.48 -12.43
N LYS A 78 -6.58 3.00 -13.66
CA LYS A 78 -6.11 1.69 -14.10
C LYS A 78 -5.00 1.83 -15.12
N LYS A 79 -3.82 1.27 -14.84
CA LYS A 79 -2.68 1.24 -15.76
C LYS A 79 -2.21 -0.20 -15.95
N GLY A 80 -2.61 -0.80 -17.09
CA GLY A 80 -2.41 -2.23 -17.31
C GLY A 80 -3.26 -3.06 -16.33
N SER A 81 -2.62 -4.03 -15.66
CA SER A 81 -3.24 -4.80 -14.58
C SER A 81 -3.37 -4.02 -13.27
N ARG A 82 -2.53 -2.99 -13.08
CA ARG A 82 -2.45 -2.25 -11.82
C ARG A 82 -3.64 -1.31 -11.66
N LYS A 83 -4.29 -1.37 -10.50
CA LYS A 83 -5.41 -0.48 -10.12
C LYS A 83 -4.97 0.34 -8.92
N ILE A 84 -4.99 1.66 -9.07
CA ILE A 84 -4.59 2.60 -8.03
C ILE A 84 -5.79 3.48 -7.72
N VAL A 85 -6.03 3.73 -6.44
CA VAL A 85 -6.96 4.76 -5.98
C VAL A 85 -6.15 5.88 -5.36
N GLU A 86 -6.48 7.09 -5.76
CA GLU A 86 -6.01 8.32 -5.14
C GLU A 86 -7.15 8.91 -4.34
N ILE A 87 -6.86 9.28 -3.10
CA ILE A 87 -7.79 9.94 -2.20
C ILE A 87 -7.17 11.29 -1.85
N ASP A 88 -7.90 12.36 -2.14
CA ASP A 88 -7.44 13.72 -1.89
C ASP A 88 -8.09 14.23 -0.62
N PHE A 89 -7.26 14.70 0.31
CA PHE A 89 -7.66 15.39 1.53
C PHE A 89 -7.18 16.84 1.53
N ASP A 90 -7.74 17.65 2.42
CA ASP A 90 -7.08 18.90 2.77
C ASP A 90 -5.74 18.57 3.46
N SER A 91 -4.66 19.25 3.12
CA SER A 91 -3.33 18.96 3.69
C SER A 91 -3.25 19.15 5.21
N SER A 92 -4.19 19.88 5.80
CA SER A 92 -4.32 20.07 7.26
C SER A 92 -5.31 19.11 7.92
N ASP A 93 -5.94 18.22 7.15
CA ASP A 93 -6.92 17.27 7.67
C ASP A 93 -6.23 16.24 8.59
N PRO A 94 -6.60 16.16 9.88
CA PRO A 94 -6.03 15.18 10.82
C PRO A 94 -6.29 13.73 10.39
N VAL A 95 -7.27 13.47 9.53
CA VAL A 95 -7.54 12.13 8.97
C VAL A 95 -6.35 11.59 8.17
N LEU A 96 -5.47 12.45 7.64
CA LEU A 96 -4.27 12.02 6.91
C LEU A 96 -3.36 11.14 7.78
N ASP A 97 -3.07 11.55 9.01
CA ASP A 97 -2.23 10.76 9.92
C ASP A 97 -2.92 9.44 10.30
N HIS A 98 -4.25 9.46 10.44
CA HIS A 98 -5.04 8.27 10.74
C HIS A 98 -5.03 7.28 9.58
N ILE A 99 -5.32 7.71 8.35
CA ILE A 99 -5.39 6.79 7.21
C ILE A 99 -4.01 6.19 6.88
N LEU A 100 -2.92 6.92 7.08
CA LEU A 100 -1.57 6.41 6.84
C LEU A 100 -1.12 5.39 7.89
N LYS A 101 -1.60 5.52 9.13
CA LYS A 101 -1.25 4.64 10.24
C LYS A 101 -2.19 3.44 10.35
N ASP A 102 -3.48 3.70 10.27
CA ASP A 102 -4.54 2.73 10.54
C ASP A 102 -5.04 2.09 9.23
N GLY A 103 -4.86 2.75 8.09
CA GLY A 103 -5.18 2.20 6.77
C GLY A 103 -6.66 2.25 6.41
N PHE A 104 -6.95 1.68 5.26
CA PHE A 104 -8.29 1.46 4.74
C PHE A 104 -8.69 0.00 4.94
N THR A 105 -9.85 -0.24 5.53
CA THR A 105 -10.36 -1.59 5.81
C THR A 105 -11.48 -1.97 4.86
N PHE A 106 -11.53 -3.23 4.44
CA PHE A 106 -12.67 -3.75 3.70
C PHE A 106 -13.62 -4.44 4.68
N GLU A 107 -14.93 -4.23 4.55
CA GLU A 107 -15.89 -4.88 5.46
C GLU A 107 -15.98 -6.40 5.24
N ASN A 108 -15.59 -6.86 4.05
CA ASN A 108 -15.79 -8.23 3.59
C ASN A 108 -14.63 -9.17 3.94
N ASP A 109 -13.47 -8.64 4.29
CA ASP A 109 -12.32 -9.43 4.72
C ASP A 109 -11.47 -8.67 5.74
N ALA A 110 -10.76 -9.40 6.60
CA ALA A 110 -9.85 -8.86 7.61
C ALA A 110 -8.56 -8.30 6.97
N VAL A 111 -8.64 -7.71 5.76
CA VAL A 111 -7.51 -7.12 5.05
C VAL A 111 -7.54 -5.61 5.23
N ARG A 112 -6.38 -5.06 5.53
CA ARG A 112 -6.16 -3.64 5.74
C ARG A 112 -5.11 -3.16 4.76
N LEU A 113 -5.47 -2.20 3.92
CA LEU A 113 -4.55 -1.57 2.98
C LEU A 113 -4.00 -0.29 3.60
N LEU A 114 -2.70 -0.21 3.77
CA LEU A 114 -2.05 1.03 4.16
C LEU A 114 -1.71 1.83 2.89
N PRO A 115 -2.23 3.06 2.76
CA PRO A 115 -1.82 3.92 1.67
C PRO A 115 -0.38 4.40 1.86
N CYS A 116 0.18 4.92 0.77
CA CYS A 116 1.39 5.72 0.81
C CYS A 116 1.05 7.17 0.45
N TRP A 117 1.90 8.10 0.89
CA TRP A 117 1.85 9.46 0.38
C TRP A 117 2.04 9.47 -1.13
N ALA A 118 1.28 10.33 -1.81
CA ALA A 118 1.65 10.68 -3.17
C ALA A 118 2.94 11.51 -3.14
N LEU A 119 3.73 11.40 -4.21
CA LEU A 119 4.92 12.23 -4.35
C LEU A 119 4.49 13.68 -4.61
N ASP A 120 5.25 14.62 -4.07
CA ASP A 120 5.08 16.03 -4.39
C ASP A 120 5.25 16.21 -5.92
N PRO A 121 4.29 16.85 -6.62
CA PRO A 121 4.39 17.14 -8.06
C PRO A 121 5.67 17.88 -8.45
N ALA A 122 6.28 18.63 -7.54
CA ALA A 122 7.55 19.32 -7.75
C ALA A 122 8.76 18.37 -7.83
N VAL A 123 8.63 17.11 -7.36
CA VAL A 123 9.71 16.12 -7.44
C VAL A 123 9.90 15.68 -8.90
N PRO A 124 11.09 15.89 -9.50
CA PRO A 124 11.33 15.49 -10.88
C PRO A 124 11.36 13.96 -10.97
N LEU A 125 10.37 13.39 -11.67
CA LEU A 125 10.30 11.96 -11.94
C LEU A 125 11.07 11.63 -13.23
N VAL A 126 12.19 10.94 -13.09
CA VAL A 126 12.94 10.40 -14.23
C VAL A 126 12.37 9.03 -14.59
N ARG A 127 11.91 8.87 -15.83
CA ARG A 127 11.54 7.54 -16.36
C ARG A 127 12.82 6.87 -16.84
N LEU A 128 13.13 5.73 -16.23
CA LEU A 128 14.21 4.83 -16.67
C LEU A 128 13.73 3.92 -17.80
#